data_AF-A0A4R7FB73-F1
#
_entry.id   AF-A0A4R7FB73-F1
#
_cell.length_a   1.000
_cell.length_b   1.000
_cell.length_c   1.000
_cell.angle_alpha   90.00
_cell.angle_beta   90.00
_cell.angle_gamma   90.00
#
_symmetry.space_group_name_H-M   'P 1'
#
loop_
_entity.id
_entity.type
_entity.pdbx_description
1 polymer ?
#
loop_
_entity_poly.entity_id
_entity_poly.type
_entity_poly.pdbx_seq_one_letter_code
_entity_poly.pdbx_strand_id
1 'polypeptide(L)'
;MEISRATRSVQKEDVWLAADALLLEGKRPTIERVRQKIGRGSPNTVSPMLEAWFATLGPRLGAGVGGNALAGDANSAAGNGLPPLLVQALQQVWEQVQAQAAQAADALLEPVREDLQTQQQALEDAQQALEQERALMAQQRATTEQALAVAHAQIKMQSGRLADLEQAGRQKDQFAATQQQRLQALEQELFANRKARDEADLAHAEQLRELQHSAQLQQHRVLQDLDRARQDTKQAMAAQRAEQEKLAKLEAQWQQDKQALQDQREQQTVQLQQAQTEAQQLLHRLQTAEAAHAQALALQAHRHESELAQCKLEWAQSAGRGGDAVAAADTAAGSSRRPMRSTQPAARPLRKLPGSRLRGKN
;
A
#
# COMPACT_ATOMS: atom_id res chain seq x y z
N MET A 1 82.32 101.10 94.34
CA MET A 1 81.66 101.12 95.66
C MET A 1 80.18 100.84 95.47
N GLU A 2 79.59 100.13 96.42
CA GLU A 2 78.20 99.70 96.37
C GLU A 2 77.21 100.81 96.74
N ILE A 3 76.03 100.73 96.10
CA ILE A 3 74.70 100.95 96.66
C ILE A 3 74.48 102.20 97.55
N SER A 4 73.77 103.18 96.97
CA SER A 4 72.72 103.91 97.70
C SER A 4 71.38 103.76 96.95
N ARG A 5 70.65 102.71 97.33
CA ARG A 5 69.37 102.28 96.75
C ARG A 5 68.23 103.21 97.19
N ALA A 6 68.20 104.44 96.69
CA ALA A 6 67.07 105.34 96.86
C ALA A 6 65.99 105.05 95.81
N THR A 7 64.90 104.40 96.21
CA THR A 7 63.72 104.14 95.37
C THR A 7 62.95 105.43 95.08
N ARG A 8 63.44 106.22 94.11
CA ARG A 8 62.68 107.36 93.57
C ARG A 8 61.51 106.84 92.71
N SER A 9 60.30 107.21 93.09
CA SER A 9 59.10 107.01 92.28
C SER A 9 59.20 107.78 90.96
N VAL A 10 58.66 107.20 89.88
CA VAL A 10 58.54 107.88 88.58
C VAL A 10 57.60 109.07 88.73
N GLN A 11 58.04 110.24 88.25
CA GLN A 11 57.25 111.47 88.26
C GLN A 11 56.48 111.63 86.95
N LYS A 12 55.40 112.41 86.97
CA LYS A 12 54.52 112.63 85.82
C LYS A 12 55.25 113.40 84.71
N GLU A 13 56.10 114.34 85.09
CA GLU A 13 56.84 115.24 84.19
C GLU A 13 57.86 114.46 83.34
N ASP A 14 58.53 113.45 83.94
CA ASP A 14 59.40 112.51 83.21
C ASP A 14 58.64 111.76 82.10
N VAL A 15 57.40 111.34 82.38
CA VAL A 15 56.53 110.61 81.45
C VAL A 15 56.07 111.50 80.29
N TRP A 16 55.73 112.75 80.59
CA TRP A 16 55.22 113.71 79.60
C TRP A 16 56.33 114.16 78.64
N LEU A 17 57.51 114.52 79.16
CA LEU A 17 58.67 114.88 78.33
C LEU A 17 59.12 113.73 77.42
N ALA A 18 59.07 112.49 77.91
CA ALA A 18 59.40 111.31 77.11
C ALA A 18 58.34 111.01 76.03
N ALA A 19 57.06 111.31 76.28
CA ALA A 19 56.00 111.17 75.29
C ALA A 19 56.09 112.24 74.19
N ASP A 20 56.31 113.51 74.56
CA ASP A 20 56.53 114.61 73.61
C ASP A 20 57.77 114.35 72.72
N ALA A 21 58.88 113.87 73.31
CA ALA A 21 60.08 113.51 72.55
C ALA A 21 59.83 112.36 71.55
N LEU A 22 59.03 111.36 71.90
CA LEU A 22 58.66 110.28 70.98
C LEU A 22 57.74 110.77 69.85
N LEU A 23 56.83 111.70 70.14
CA LEU A 23 55.96 112.33 69.14
C LEU A 23 56.80 113.14 68.13
N LEU A 24 57.80 113.89 68.59
CA LEU A 24 58.77 114.60 67.74
C LEU A 24 59.63 113.64 66.89
N GLU A 25 59.94 112.45 67.40
CA GLU A 25 60.59 111.37 66.63
C GLU A 25 59.63 110.66 65.64
N GLY A 26 58.38 111.11 65.50
CA GLY A 26 57.36 110.49 64.63
C GLY A 26 56.88 109.12 65.11
N LYS A 27 57.21 108.72 66.34
CA LYS A 27 56.90 107.39 66.91
C LYS A 27 55.73 107.49 67.87
N ARG A 28 54.77 106.58 67.75
CA ARG A 28 53.63 106.52 68.70
C ARG A 28 54.14 106.32 70.14
N PRO A 29 53.85 107.23 71.09
CA PRO A 29 54.16 107.06 72.50
C PRO A 29 53.33 105.92 73.08
N THR A 30 53.98 104.80 73.37
CA THR A 30 53.36 103.62 74.00
C THR A 30 54.03 103.37 75.34
N ILE A 31 53.33 102.71 76.27
CA ILE A 31 53.80 102.44 77.64
C ILE A 31 55.21 101.82 77.62
N GLU A 32 55.45 100.84 76.74
CA GLU A 32 56.74 100.18 76.57
C GLU A 32 57.85 101.16 76.12
N ARG A 33 57.57 102.01 75.12
CA ARG A 33 58.55 102.95 74.55
C ARG A 33 58.86 104.11 75.49
N VAL A 34 57.87 104.63 76.20
CA VAL A 34 58.07 105.66 77.21
C VAL A 34 58.88 105.11 78.39
N ARG A 35 58.61 103.87 78.82
CA ARG A 35 59.43 103.17 79.82
C ARG A 35 60.88 102.96 79.35
N GLN A 36 61.10 102.59 78.09
CA GLN A 36 62.43 102.48 77.48
C GLN A 36 63.16 103.84 77.45
N LYS A 37 62.47 104.93 77.09
CA LYS A 37 63.05 106.28 76.98
C LYS A 37 63.46 106.87 78.35
N ILE A 38 62.72 106.52 79.42
CA ILE A 38 63.00 106.98 80.80
C ILE A 38 63.93 106.00 81.55
N GLY A 39 63.99 104.73 81.11
CA GLY A 39 64.84 103.67 81.66
C GLY A 39 64.38 103.09 83.01
N ARG A 40 63.21 103.47 83.52
CA ARG A 40 62.69 103.13 84.85
C ARG A 40 61.17 103.20 84.92
N GLY A 41 60.58 102.59 85.95
CA GLY A 41 59.14 102.55 86.22
C GLY A 41 58.51 101.18 86.00
N SER A 42 57.43 100.89 86.72
CA SER A 42 56.56 99.75 86.43
C SER A 42 55.52 100.16 85.36
N PRO A 43 55.06 99.24 84.48
CA PRO A 43 53.95 99.52 83.56
C PRO A 43 52.73 100.14 84.26
N ASN A 44 52.41 99.66 85.47
CA ASN A 44 51.29 100.14 86.27
C ASN A 44 51.45 101.60 86.75
N THR A 45 52.66 102.15 86.77
CA THR A 45 52.94 103.55 87.14
C THR A 45 52.90 104.47 85.91
N VAL A 46 53.39 104.00 84.77
CA VAL A 46 53.46 104.80 83.53
C VAL A 46 52.10 104.90 82.83
N SER A 47 51.29 103.83 82.85
CA SER A 47 49.99 103.78 82.17
C SER A 47 49.06 104.97 82.48
N PRO A 48 48.69 105.26 83.75
CA PRO A 48 47.77 106.37 84.05
C PRO A 48 48.38 107.76 83.75
N MET A 49 49.70 107.90 83.79
CA MET A 49 50.37 109.17 83.50
C MET A 49 50.43 109.47 81.99
N LEU A 50 50.57 108.42 81.17
CA LEU A 50 50.55 108.48 79.70
C LEU A 50 49.13 108.79 79.18
N GLU A 51 48.11 108.15 79.77
CA GLU A 51 46.72 108.35 79.40
C GLU A 51 46.26 109.79 79.70
N ALA A 52 46.67 110.34 80.85
CA ALA A 52 46.49 111.76 81.18
C ALA A 52 47.21 112.72 80.21
N TRP A 53 48.34 112.32 79.61
CA TRP A 53 49.01 113.11 78.57
C TRP A 53 48.19 113.11 77.27
N PHE A 54 47.79 111.92 76.78
CA PHE A 54 46.98 111.77 75.57
C PHE A 54 45.65 112.53 75.66
N ALA A 55 44.99 112.52 76.81
CA ALA A 55 43.77 113.31 77.04
C ALA A 55 43.96 114.82 76.82
N THR A 56 45.16 115.35 77.05
CA THR A 56 45.49 116.77 76.80
C THR A 56 46.06 117.04 75.41
N LEU A 57 46.29 116.02 74.58
CA LEU A 57 46.90 116.17 73.25
C LEU A 57 45.91 116.67 72.20
N GLY A 58 44.66 116.19 72.23
CA GLY A 58 43.60 116.59 71.29
C GLY A 58 43.37 118.11 71.20
N PRO A 59 43.18 118.81 72.33
CA PRO A 59 43.05 120.28 72.34
C PRO A 59 44.29 121.03 71.86
N ARG A 60 45.49 120.44 71.96
CA ARG A 60 46.77 121.06 71.57
C ARG A 60 47.07 120.98 70.08
N LEU A 61 46.53 119.97 69.38
CA LEU A 61 46.79 119.70 67.96
C LEU A 61 45.74 120.29 67.00
N GLY A 62 44.75 121.03 67.50
CA GLY A 62 43.95 121.95 66.67
C GLY A 62 43.27 121.32 65.44
N ALA A 63 42.52 120.24 65.63
CA ALA A 63 41.84 119.50 64.56
C ALA A 63 40.65 120.27 63.93
N GLY A 64 40.95 121.39 63.25
CA GLY A 64 40.00 122.24 62.54
C GLY A 64 40.48 122.77 61.19
N VAL A 65 41.69 122.41 60.73
CA VAL A 65 42.25 122.87 59.44
C VAL A 65 42.97 121.73 58.72
N GLY A 66 42.26 121.05 57.81
CA GLY A 66 42.85 120.00 56.96
C GLY A 66 41.83 119.10 56.29
N GLY A 67 41.25 119.55 55.17
CA GLY A 67 40.36 118.69 54.37
C GLY A 67 39.60 119.37 53.23
N ASN A 68 39.29 120.67 53.31
CA ASN A 68 38.57 121.35 52.23
C ASN A 68 38.89 122.86 52.17
N ALA A 69 40.07 123.20 51.64
CA ALA A 69 40.53 124.59 51.50
C ALA A 69 40.16 125.23 50.15
N LEU A 70 39.50 124.51 49.24
CA LEU A 70 39.17 124.98 47.88
C LEU A 70 37.67 125.02 47.54
N ALA A 71 36.78 124.59 48.45
CA ALA A 71 35.33 124.81 48.36
C ALA A 71 34.80 125.63 49.55
N GLY A 72 35.62 126.55 50.07
CA GLY A 72 35.17 127.63 50.95
C GLY A 72 34.71 128.82 50.12
N ASP A 73 33.62 129.47 50.55
CA ASP A 73 33.02 130.63 49.90
C ASP A 73 34.05 131.72 49.51
N ALA A 74 33.71 132.55 48.53
CA ALA A 74 34.55 133.64 48.02
C ALA A 74 35.08 134.63 49.09
N ASN A 75 34.51 134.63 50.31
CA ASN A 75 35.02 135.39 51.46
C ASN A 75 36.24 134.77 52.17
N SER A 76 36.53 133.47 51.98
CA SER A 76 37.70 132.82 52.61
C SER A 76 39.03 133.16 51.92
N ALA A 77 38.98 133.67 50.69
CA ALA A 77 40.14 134.13 49.93
C ALA A 77 40.91 135.29 50.62
N ALA A 78 40.20 136.15 51.35
CA ALA A 78 40.77 137.34 51.98
C ALA A 78 41.79 137.04 53.11
N GLY A 79 41.77 135.82 53.68
CA GLY A 79 42.62 135.46 54.81
C GLY A 79 44.11 135.23 54.48
N ASN A 80 44.44 134.93 53.21
CA ASN A 80 45.80 134.58 52.80
C ASN A 80 46.54 135.69 52.02
N GLY A 81 45.98 136.90 51.93
CA GLY A 81 46.63 138.05 51.28
C GLY A 81 46.84 137.92 49.77
N LEU A 82 46.33 136.87 49.13
CA LEU A 82 46.33 136.76 47.67
C LEU A 82 45.25 137.68 47.07
N PRO A 83 45.56 138.45 45.99
CA PRO A 83 44.57 139.28 45.32
C PRO A 83 43.35 138.45 44.84
N PRO A 84 42.12 138.97 44.93
CA PRO A 84 40.91 138.23 44.55
C PRO A 84 40.93 137.78 43.08
N LEU A 85 41.57 138.57 42.21
CA LEU A 85 41.82 138.23 40.81
C LEU A 85 42.61 136.92 40.64
N LEU A 86 43.54 136.64 41.56
CA LEU A 86 44.43 135.48 41.52
C LEU A 86 43.70 134.22 41.99
N VAL A 87 42.80 134.33 42.98
CA VAL A 87 41.93 133.23 43.40
C VAL A 87 40.90 132.89 42.32
N GLN A 88 40.29 133.90 41.68
CA GLN A 88 39.38 133.69 40.57
C GLN A 88 40.09 133.04 39.36
N ALA A 89 41.32 133.46 39.05
CA ALA A 89 42.13 132.83 38.01
C ALA A 89 42.47 131.36 38.35
N LEU A 90 42.83 131.06 39.61
CA LEU A 90 43.09 129.68 40.06
C LEU A 90 41.84 128.80 40.00
N GLN A 91 40.66 129.33 40.34
CA GLN A 91 39.38 128.61 40.20
C GLN A 91 39.08 128.31 38.72
N GLN A 92 39.24 129.27 37.81
CA GLN A 92 39.05 129.01 36.37
C GLN A 92 40.07 128.03 35.80
N VAL A 93 41.34 128.08 36.24
CA VAL A 93 42.34 127.06 35.86
C VAL A 93 41.96 125.69 36.41
N TRP A 94 41.44 125.59 37.64
CA TRP A 94 40.98 124.32 38.22
C TRP A 94 39.76 123.75 37.50
N GLU A 95 38.78 124.58 37.15
CA GLU A 95 37.63 124.20 36.32
C GLU A 95 38.07 123.73 34.93
N GLN A 96 39.01 124.43 34.28
CA GLN A 96 39.60 124.01 33.00
C GLN A 96 40.34 122.67 33.12
N VAL A 97 41.11 122.44 34.20
CA VAL A 97 41.79 121.17 34.45
C VAL A 97 40.80 120.04 34.70
N GLN A 98 39.72 120.26 35.45
CA GLN A 98 38.67 119.25 35.62
C GLN A 98 37.91 118.97 34.32
N ALA A 99 37.61 119.99 33.51
CA ALA A 99 37.00 119.82 32.20
C ALA A 99 37.91 119.03 31.24
N GLN A 100 39.21 119.34 31.21
CA GLN A 100 40.19 118.57 30.44
C GLN A 100 40.36 117.14 30.96
N ALA A 101 40.33 116.92 32.28
CA ALA A 101 40.42 115.59 32.87
C ALA A 101 39.17 114.73 32.55
N ALA A 102 37.97 115.33 32.58
CA ALA A 102 36.74 114.68 32.16
C ALA A 102 36.77 114.35 30.66
N GLN A 103 37.14 115.30 29.80
CA GLN A 103 37.30 115.08 28.36
C GLN A 103 38.35 114.01 28.04
N ALA A 104 39.46 113.96 28.78
CA ALA A 104 40.48 112.93 28.63
C ALA A 104 39.99 111.56 29.12
N ALA A 105 39.19 111.50 30.19
CA ALA A 105 38.57 110.26 30.66
C ALA A 105 37.53 109.72 29.66
N ASP A 106 36.65 110.59 29.14
CA ASP A 106 35.69 110.22 28.09
C ASP A 106 36.41 109.76 26.81
N ALA A 107 37.44 110.49 26.36
CA ALA A 107 38.24 110.11 25.19
C ALA A 107 39.00 108.77 25.35
N LEU A 108 39.28 108.33 26.59
CA LEU A 108 39.84 107.01 26.88
C LEU A 108 38.77 105.92 27.04
N LEU A 109 37.53 106.28 27.36
CA LEU A 109 36.41 105.34 27.56
C LEU A 109 35.62 105.05 26.28
N GLU A 110 35.48 106.00 25.37
CA GLU A 110 34.82 105.79 24.07
C GLU A 110 35.38 104.59 23.28
N PRO A 111 36.70 104.45 23.03
CA PRO A 111 37.21 103.28 22.30
C PRO A 111 36.92 101.96 23.04
N VAL A 112 36.90 101.96 24.38
CA VAL A 112 36.56 100.78 25.18
C VAL A 112 35.06 100.44 25.06
N ARG A 113 34.19 101.44 24.89
CA ARG A 113 32.75 101.23 24.61
C ARG A 113 32.54 100.67 23.22
N GLU A 114 33.22 101.20 22.21
CA GLU A 114 33.20 100.68 20.83
C GLU A 114 33.73 99.23 20.75
N ASP A 115 34.86 98.94 21.39
CA ASP A 115 35.43 97.58 21.50
C ASP A 115 34.47 96.60 22.21
N LEU A 116 33.78 97.05 23.26
CA LEU A 116 32.83 96.21 23.99
C LEU A 116 31.54 95.98 23.18
N GLN A 117 31.04 96.99 22.48
CA GLN A 117 29.86 96.88 21.63
C GLN A 117 30.13 95.98 20.40
N THR A 118 31.30 96.10 19.78
CA THR A 118 31.70 95.21 18.67
C THR A 118 31.92 93.77 19.14
N GLN A 119 32.48 93.56 20.35
CA GLN A 119 32.55 92.22 20.96
C GLN A 119 31.16 91.64 21.28
N GLN A 120 30.21 92.43 21.76
CA GLN A 120 28.83 91.99 21.98
C GLN A 120 28.18 91.54 20.66
N GLN A 121 28.26 92.36 19.61
CA GLN A 121 27.74 92.01 18.28
C GLN A 121 28.39 90.74 17.72
N ALA A 122 29.73 90.61 17.81
CA ALA A 122 30.43 89.41 17.38
C ALA A 122 30.03 88.15 18.17
N LEU A 123 29.70 88.27 19.46
CA LEU A 123 29.18 87.17 20.28
C LEU A 123 27.74 86.81 19.92
N GLU A 124 26.89 87.79 19.63
CA GLU A 124 25.51 87.58 19.16
C GLU A 124 25.48 86.89 17.79
N ASP A 125 26.29 87.36 16.84
CA ASP A 125 26.44 86.75 15.51
C ASP A 125 26.98 85.31 15.61
N ALA A 126 27.97 85.06 16.48
CA ALA A 126 28.49 83.72 16.72
C ALA A 126 27.47 82.78 17.36
N GLN A 127 26.62 83.28 18.27
CA GLN A 127 25.51 82.51 18.85
C GLN A 127 24.47 82.16 17.79
N GLN A 128 24.05 83.12 16.97
CA GLN A 128 23.10 82.89 15.88
C GLN A 128 23.63 81.89 14.84
N ALA A 129 24.91 81.99 14.46
CA ALA A 129 25.54 81.03 13.56
C ALA A 129 25.56 79.60 14.13
N LEU A 130 25.88 79.46 15.43
CA LEU A 130 25.89 78.17 16.13
C LEU A 130 24.47 77.58 16.27
N GLU A 131 23.45 78.41 16.48
CA GLU A 131 22.05 77.98 16.51
C GLU A 131 21.56 77.52 15.14
N GLN A 132 21.92 78.23 14.07
CA GLN A 132 21.64 77.83 12.68
C GLN A 132 22.32 76.50 12.34
N GLU A 133 23.60 76.31 12.69
CA GLU A 133 24.30 75.04 12.49
C GLU A 133 23.62 73.90 13.25
N ARG A 134 23.28 74.11 14.54
CA ARG A 134 22.55 73.13 15.35
C ARG A 134 21.19 72.77 14.74
N ALA A 135 20.44 73.74 14.22
CA ALA A 135 19.16 73.50 13.55
C ALA A 135 19.33 72.67 12.27
N LEU A 136 20.32 72.99 11.43
CA LEU A 136 20.64 72.23 10.23
C LEU A 136 21.08 70.79 10.56
N MET A 137 21.94 70.61 11.57
CA MET A 137 22.38 69.29 12.03
C MET A 137 21.23 68.47 12.62
N ALA A 138 20.31 69.11 13.37
CA ALA A 138 19.11 68.46 13.88
C ALA A 138 18.16 68.03 12.74
N GLN A 139 18.00 68.86 11.71
CA GLN A 139 17.21 68.52 10.52
C GLN A 139 17.82 67.35 9.76
N GLN A 140 19.14 67.33 9.54
CA GLN A 140 19.85 66.23 8.88
C GLN A 140 19.76 64.91 9.68
N ARG A 141 19.81 64.96 11.01
CA ARG A 141 19.56 63.80 11.86
C ARG A 141 18.12 63.30 11.70
N ALA A 142 17.14 64.18 11.78
CA ALA A 142 15.73 63.79 11.61
C ALA A 142 15.44 63.16 10.24
N THR A 143 16.01 63.68 9.14
CA THR A 143 15.80 63.11 7.79
C THR A 143 16.53 61.78 7.61
N THR A 144 17.74 61.63 8.15
CA THR A 144 18.47 60.34 8.11
C THR A 144 17.82 59.28 9.00
N GLU A 145 17.34 59.63 10.18
CA GLU A 145 16.55 58.73 11.05
C GLU A 145 15.25 58.27 10.38
N GLN A 146 14.54 59.19 9.70
CA GLN A 146 13.35 58.83 8.90
C GLN A 146 13.69 57.90 7.74
N ALA A 147 14.77 58.18 6.99
CA ALA A 147 15.23 57.32 5.90
C ALA A 147 15.62 55.91 6.40
N LEU A 148 16.30 55.81 7.54
CA LEU A 148 16.64 54.54 8.18
C LEU A 148 15.39 53.80 8.68
N ALA A 149 14.41 54.49 9.26
CA ALA A 149 13.15 53.89 9.68
C ALA A 149 12.36 53.31 8.49
N VAL A 150 12.31 54.04 7.37
CA VAL A 150 11.69 53.56 6.11
C VAL A 150 12.46 52.37 5.54
N ALA A 151 13.79 52.42 5.50
CA ALA A 151 14.63 51.32 5.04
C ALA A 151 14.44 50.05 5.89
N HIS A 152 14.42 50.17 7.23
CA HIS A 152 14.13 49.05 8.13
C HIS A 152 12.72 48.49 7.94
N ALA A 153 11.71 49.34 7.76
CA ALA A 153 10.36 48.89 7.46
C ALA A 153 10.27 48.15 6.11
N GLN A 154 11.01 48.62 5.10
CA GLN A 154 11.08 47.99 3.77
C GLN A 154 11.82 46.64 3.83
N ILE A 155 12.95 46.55 4.53
CA ILE A 155 13.68 45.29 4.77
C ILE A 155 12.77 44.29 5.49
N LYS A 156 12.07 44.70 6.55
CA LYS A 156 11.13 43.84 7.29
C LYS A 156 9.98 43.35 6.39
N MET A 157 9.45 44.21 5.53
CA MET A 157 8.41 43.83 4.57
C MET A 157 8.95 42.85 3.51
N GLN A 158 10.17 43.06 3.02
CA GLN A 158 10.82 42.16 2.06
C GLN A 158 11.14 40.80 2.69
N SER A 159 11.66 40.75 3.93
CA SER A 159 11.92 39.50 4.64
C SER A 159 10.64 38.72 4.92
N GLY A 160 9.53 39.41 5.24
CA GLY A 160 8.21 38.79 5.35
C GLY A 160 7.76 38.15 4.03
N ARG A 161 7.81 38.91 2.92
CA ARG A 161 7.48 38.39 1.59
C ARG A 161 8.35 37.21 1.16
N LEU A 162 9.64 37.21 1.51
CA LEU A 162 10.53 36.08 1.24
C LEU A 162 10.12 34.85 2.06
N ALA A 163 9.80 35.00 3.34
CA ALA A 163 9.30 33.91 4.18
C ALA A 163 7.95 33.35 3.65
N ASP A 164 7.04 34.21 3.22
CA ASP A 164 5.77 33.81 2.60
C ASP A 164 5.99 33.01 1.30
N LEU A 165 6.93 33.46 0.46
CA LEU A 165 7.30 32.78 -0.79
C LEU A 165 8.01 31.44 -0.53
N GLU A 166 8.90 31.36 0.46
CA GLU A 166 9.50 30.09 0.90
C GLU A 166 8.46 29.11 1.42
N GLN A 167 7.49 29.58 2.22
CA GLN A 167 6.41 28.75 2.73
C GLN A 167 5.51 28.25 1.58
N ALA A 168 5.14 29.13 0.63
CA ALA A 168 4.39 28.76 -0.56
C ALA A 168 5.16 27.77 -1.47
N GLY A 169 6.49 27.89 -1.54
CA GLY A 169 7.37 26.91 -2.20
C GLY A 169 7.29 25.55 -1.51
N ARG A 170 7.57 25.48 -0.20
CA ARG A 170 7.49 24.25 0.60
C ARG A 170 6.12 23.56 0.50
N GLN A 171 5.03 24.33 0.48
CA GLN A 171 3.67 23.79 0.29
C GLN A 171 3.48 23.16 -1.09
N LYS A 172 4.00 23.79 -2.16
CA LYS A 172 3.97 23.22 -3.51
C LYS A 172 4.81 21.95 -3.62
N ASP A 173 6.00 21.93 -3.01
CA ASP A 173 6.88 20.77 -3.02
C ASP A 173 6.26 19.58 -2.26
N GLN A 174 5.66 19.83 -1.08
CA GLN A 174 4.91 18.82 -0.33
C GLN A 174 3.70 18.29 -1.12
N PHE A 175 2.96 19.17 -1.80
CA PHE A 175 1.85 18.76 -2.65
C PHE A 175 2.33 17.92 -3.83
N ALA A 176 3.39 18.33 -4.52
CA ALA A 176 3.98 17.61 -5.64
C ALA A 176 4.49 16.21 -5.21
N ALA A 177 5.20 16.11 -4.09
CA ALA A 177 5.66 14.85 -3.52
C ALA A 177 4.47 13.92 -3.18
N THR A 178 3.39 14.45 -2.61
CA THR A 178 2.17 13.70 -2.30
C THR A 178 1.49 13.19 -3.58
N GLN A 179 1.40 14.00 -4.64
CA GLN A 179 0.85 13.56 -5.92
C GLN A 179 1.75 12.50 -6.58
N GLN A 180 3.07 12.65 -6.51
CA GLN A 180 4.01 11.68 -7.06
C GLN A 180 3.91 10.32 -6.35
N GLN A 181 3.81 10.31 -5.01
CA GLN A 181 3.54 9.08 -4.25
C GLN A 181 2.22 8.43 -4.65
N ARG A 182 1.16 9.23 -4.85
CA ARG A 182 -0.15 8.72 -5.31
C ARG A 182 -0.10 8.13 -6.72
N LEU A 183 0.64 8.76 -7.63
CA LEU A 183 0.84 8.23 -8.99
C LEU A 183 1.62 6.91 -8.94
N GLN A 184 2.70 6.83 -8.17
CA GLN A 184 3.48 5.60 -7.99
C GLN A 184 2.64 4.45 -7.39
N ALA A 185 1.76 4.76 -6.42
CA ALA A 185 0.83 3.78 -5.87
C ALA A 185 -0.16 3.27 -6.93
N LEU A 186 -0.78 4.17 -7.71
CA LEU A 186 -1.69 3.80 -8.80
C LEU A 186 -0.98 3.01 -9.92
N GLU A 187 0.27 3.34 -10.24
CA GLU A 187 1.08 2.58 -11.20
C GLU A 187 1.36 1.15 -10.70
N GLN A 188 1.66 0.98 -9.41
CA GLN A 188 1.84 -0.32 -8.77
C GLN A 188 0.52 -1.13 -8.74
N GLU A 189 -0.61 -0.49 -8.41
CA GLU A 189 -1.93 -1.12 -8.46
C GLU A 189 -2.31 -1.56 -9.88
N LEU A 190 -2.08 -0.72 -10.89
CA LEU A 190 -2.33 -1.05 -12.30
C LEU A 190 -1.41 -2.19 -12.80
N PHE A 191 -0.14 -2.19 -12.38
CA PHE A 191 0.78 -3.28 -12.70
C PHE A 191 0.36 -4.60 -12.06
N ALA A 192 0.01 -4.59 -10.76
CA ALA A 192 -0.49 -5.75 -10.05
C ALA A 192 -1.80 -6.28 -10.66
N ASN A 193 -2.73 -5.39 -11.03
CA ASN A 193 -3.99 -5.76 -11.66
C ASN A 193 -3.80 -6.39 -13.05
N ARG A 194 -2.89 -5.83 -13.87
CA ARG A 194 -2.50 -6.43 -15.16
C ARG A 194 -1.91 -7.83 -14.97
N LYS A 195 -0.93 -7.97 -14.07
CA LYS A 195 -0.30 -9.26 -13.78
C LYS A 195 -1.30 -10.31 -13.30
N ALA A 196 -2.20 -9.94 -12.39
CA ALA A 196 -3.26 -10.84 -11.91
C ALA A 196 -4.26 -11.24 -13.01
N ARG A 197 -4.52 -10.34 -13.97
CA ARG A 197 -5.33 -10.65 -15.15
C ARG A 197 -4.60 -11.58 -16.12
N ASP A 198 -3.33 -11.32 -16.42
CA ASP A 198 -2.52 -12.17 -17.30
C ASP A 198 -2.40 -13.59 -16.71
N GLU A 199 -2.22 -13.72 -15.38
CA GLU A 199 -2.23 -14.99 -14.66
C GLU A 199 -3.59 -15.70 -14.73
N ALA A 200 -4.70 -14.97 -14.62
CA ALA A 200 -6.05 -15.53 -14.75
C ALA A 200 -6.38 -15.98 -16.19
N ASP A 201 -5.99 -15.19 -17.20
CA ASP A 201 -6.18 -15.51 -18.62
C ASP A 201 -5.35 -16.74 -19.02
N LEU A 202 -4.12 -16.89 -18.50
CA LEU A 202 -3.30 -18.09 -18.66
C LEU A 202 -3.93 -19.32 -17.99
N ALA A 203 -4.34 -19.21 -16.72
CA ALA A 203 -4.99 -20.32 -16.00
C ALA A 203 -6.29 -20.76 -16.69
N HIS A 204 -7.08 -19.82 -17.22
CA HIS A 204 -8.28 -20.14 -17.98
C HIS A 204 -7.96 -20.84 -19.32
N ALA A 205 -6.92 -20.40 -20.03
CA ALA A 205 -6.46 -21.05 -21.26
C ALA A 205 -5.96 -22.48 -21.00
N GLU A 206 -5.31 -22.74 -19.87
CA GLU A 206 -4.89 -24.08 -19.44
C GLU A 206 -6.09 -24.98 -19.12
N GLN A 207 -7.05 -24.49 -18.33
CA GLN A 207 -8.31 -25.22 -18.06
C GLN A 207 -9.07 -25.58 -19.35
N LEU A 208 -9.15 -24.66 -20.31
CA LEU A 208 -9.79 -24.94 -21.61
C LEU A 208 -9.02 -26.02 -22.40
N ARG A 209 -7.69 -26.03 -22.36
CA ARG A 209 -6.87 -27.08 -23.00
C ARG A 209 -7.09 -28.44 -22.34
N GLU A 210 -7.15 -28.51 -21.00
CA GLU A 210 -7.41 -29.75 -20.26
C GLU A 210 -8.81 -30.31 -20.57
N LEU A 211 -9.83 -29.45 -20.60
CA LEU A 211 -11.19 -29.82 -20.98
C LEU A 211 -11.27 -30.29 -22.44
N GLN A 212 -10.62 -29.59 -23.38
CA GLN A 212 -10.54 -30.00 -24.78
C GLN A 212 -9.83 -31.35 -24.95
N HIS A 213 -8.69 -31.56 -24.28
CA HIS A 213 -7.95 -32.81 -24.31
C HIS A 213 -8.78 -33.96 -23.73
N SER A 214 -9.43 -33.75 -22.59
CA SER A 214 -10.33 -34.72 -21.96
C SER A 214 -11.50 -35.09 -22.87
N ALA A 215 -12.12 -34.10 -23.52
CA ALA A 215 -13.20 -34.31 -24.48
C ALA A 215 -12.74 -35.07 -25.72
N GLN A 216 -11.55 -34.76 -26.27
CA GLN A 216 -10.95 -35.52 -27.38
C GLN A 216 -10.70 -36.99 -26.99
N LEU A 217 -10.12 -37.25 -25.82
CA LEU A 217 -9.91 -38.61 -25.33
C LEU A 217 -11.24 -39.37 -25.15
N GLN A 218 -12.28 -38.71 -24.65
CA GLN A 218 -13.63 -39.29 -24.55
C GLN A 218 -14.22 -39.60 -25.94
N GLN A 219 -14.11 -38.67 -26.89
CA GLN A 219 -14.56 -38.87 -28.27
C GLN A 219 -13.85 -40.06 -28.93
N HIS A 220 -12.53 -40.17 -28.78
CA HIS A 220 -11.76 -41.31 -29.30
C HIS A 220 -12.19 -42.64 -28.68
N ARG A 221 -12.45 -42.71 -27.36
CA ARG A 221 -12.97 -43.92 -26.70
C ARG A 221 -14.34 -44.30 -27.23
N VAL A 222 -15.28 -43.36 -27.30
CA VAL A 222 -16.64 -43.60 -27.81
C VAL A 222 -16.64 -44.08 -29.27
N LEU A 223 -15.73 -43.55 -30.11
CA LEU A 223 -15.56 -44.02 -31.49
C LEU A 223 -15.01 -45.46 -31.54
N GLN A 224 -14.03 -45.80 -30.69
CA GLN A 224 -13.50 -47.16 -30.59
C GLN A 224 -14.57 -48.15 -30.10
N ASP A 225 -15.37 -47.77 -29.11
CA ASP A 225 -16.48 -48.60 -28.60
C ASP A 225 -17.58 -48.79 -29.65
N LEU A 226 -17.88 -47.75 -30.44
CA LEU A 226 -18.83 -47.84 -31.56
C LEU A 226 -18.32 -48.76 -32.67
N ASP A 227 -17.04 -48.67 -33.05
CA ASP A 227 -16.45 -49.54 -34.06
C ASP A 227 -16.32 -50.98 -33.58
N ARG A 228 -16.06 -51.20 -32.28
CA ARG A 228 -16.15 -52.52 -31.65
C ARG A 228 -17.57 -53.07 -31.72
N ALA A 229 -18.59 -52.30 -31.32
CA ALA A 229 -19.98 -52.71 -31.40
C ALA A 229 -20.43 -53.01 -32.84
N ARG A 230 -19.92 -52.27 -33.84
CA ARG A 230 -20.11 -52.56 -35.28
C ARG A 230 -19.45 -53.86 -35.72
N GLN A 231 -18.25 -54.16 -35.21
CA GLN A 231 -17.58 -55.43 -35.49
C GLN A 231 -18.31 -56.60 -34.82
N ASP A 232 -18.71 -56.46 -33.56
CA ASP A 232 -19.44 -57.48 -32.80
C ASP A 232 -20.80 -57.78 -33.43
N THR A 233 -21.56 -56.75 -33.84
CA THR A 233 -22.83 -56.93 -34.58
C THR A 233 -22.63 -57.55 -35.97
N LYS A 234 -21.55 -57.20 -36.69
CA LYS A 234 -21.19 -57.85 -37.96
C LYS A 234 -20.84 -59.33 -37.77
N GLN A 235 -20.09 -59.66 -36.71
CA GLN A 235 -19.78 -61.05 -36.34
C GLN A 235 -21.03 -61.82 -35.94
N ALA A 236 -21.92 -61.24 -35.12
CA ALA A 236 -23.18 -61.84 -34.74
C ALA A 236 -24.10 -62.11 -35.95
N MET A 237 -24.21 -61.16 -36.89
CA MET A 237 -24.93 -61.36 -38.14
C MET A 237 -24.31 -62.46 -39.03
N ALA A 238 -22.97 -62.55 -39.09
CA ALA A 238 -22.29 -63.61 -39.83
C ALA A 238 -22.51 -64.99 -39.18
N ALA A 239 -22.45 -65.07 -37.85
CA ALA A 239 -22.75 -66.28 -37.09
C ALA A 239 -24.22 -66.71 -37.27
N GLN A 240 -25.17 -65.77 -37.20
CA GLN A 240 -26.59 -66.04 -37.44
C GLN A 240 -26.82 -66.59 -38.85
N ARG A 241 -26.18 -66.03 -39.89
CA ARG A 241 -26.25 -66.56 -41.26
C ARG A 241 -25.65 -67.95 -41.36
N ALA A 242 -24.51 -68.21 -40.72
CA ALA A 242 -23.91 -69.54 -40.70
C ALA A 242 -24.79 -70.58 -39.98
N GLU A 243 -25.47 -70.22 -38.89
CA GLU A 243 -26.46 -71.08 -38.26
C GLU A 243 -27.71 -71.29 -39.14
N GLN A 244 -28.22 -70.24 -39.80
CA GLN A 244 -29.30 -70.37 -40.78
C GLN A 244 -28.92 -71.30 -41.94
N GLU A 245 -27.69 -71.21 -42.47
CA GLU A 245 -27.19 -72.14 -43.48
C GLU A 245 -27.06 -73.57 -42.96
N LYS A 246 -26.62 -73.78 -41.71
CA LYS A 246 -26.57 -75.12 -41.09
C LYS A 246 -27.97 -75.70 -40.94
N LEU A 247 -28.93 -74.91 -40.44
CA LEU A 247 -30.33 -75.31 -40.31
C LEU A 247 -30.92 -75.63 -41.68
N ALA A 248 -30.74 -74.79 -42.69
CA ALA A 248 -31.19 -75.06 -44.06
C ALA A 248 -30.54 -76.33 -44.66
N LYS A 249 -29.27 -76.61 -44.36
CA LYS A 249 -28.59 -77.87 -44.76
C LYS A 249 -29.18 -79.08 -44.05
N LEU A 250 -29.45 -78.99 -42.74
CA LEU A 250 -30.09 -80.06 -41.95
C LEU A 250 -31.54 -80.29 -42.38
N GLU A 251 -32.29 -79.23 -42.69
CA GLU A 251 -33.63 -79.31 -43.27
C GLU A 251 -33.61 -79.95 -44.65
N ALA A 252 -32.67 -79.57 -45.52
CA ALA A 252 -32.49 -80.21 -46.83
C ALA A 252 -32.13 -81.70 -46.71
N GLN A 253 -31.23 -82.06 -45.80
CA GLN A 253 -30.90 -83.46 -45.48
C GLN A 253 -32.14 -84.21 -44.96
N TRP A 254 -32.90 -83.63 -44.03
CA TRP A 254 -34.13 -84.24 -43.52
C TRP A 254 -35.20 -84.43 -44.60
N GLN A 255 -35.35 -83.47 -45.54
CA GLN A 255 -36.25 -83.63 -46.68
C GLN A 255 -35.76 -84.73 -47.63
N GLN A 256 -34.44 -84.86 -47.87
CA GLN A 256 -33.85 -85.94 -48.67
C GLN A 256 -34.06 -87.31 -48.00
N ASP A 257 -33.78 -87.44 -46.71
CA ASP A 257 -34.00 -88.67 -45.93
C ASP A 257 -35.48 -89.04 -45.91
N LYS A 258 -36.37 -88.06 -45.75
CA LYS A 258 -37.82 -88.26 -45.82
C LYS A 258 -38.27 -88.72 -47.20
N GLN A 259 -37.76 -88.12 -48.28
CA GLN A 259 -38.02 -88.56 -49.65
C GLN A 259 -37.52 -89.99 -49.86
N ALA A 260 -36.28 -90.31 -49.48
CA ALA A 260 -35.73 -91.66 -49.57
C ALA A 260 -36.55 -92.70 -48.76
N LEU A 261 -37.08 -92.32 -47.60
CA LEU A 261 -38.00 -93.16 -46.82
C LEU A 261 -39.39 -93.29 -47.46
N GLN A 262 -39.87 -92.27 -48.18
CA GLN A 262 -41.09 -92.37 -48.98
C GLN A 262 -40.87 -93.30 -50.18
N ASP A 263 -39.79 -93.11 -50.94
CA ASP A 263 -39.40 -93.96 -52.07
C ASP A 263 -39.20 -95.42 -51.63
N GLN A 264 -38.56 -95.68 -50.48
CA GLN A 264 -38.44 -97.03 -49.92
C GLN A 264 -39.80 -97.63 -49.53
N ARG A 265 -40.74 -96.84 -49.00
CA ARG A 265 -42.09 -97.31 -48.69
C ARG A 265 -42.88 -97.60 -49.95
N GLU A 266 -42.74 -96.77 -50.99
CA GLU A 266 -43.35 -97.01 -52.31
C GLU A 266 -42.76 -98.26 -52.99
N GLN A 267 -41.45 -98.46 -52.93
CA GLN A 267 -40.80 -99.69 -53.39
C GLN A 267 -41.32 -100.91 -52.61
N GLN A 268 -41.47 -100.82 -51.29
CA GLN A 268 -42.05 -101.90 -50.47
C GLN A 268 -43.52 -102.15 -50.79
N THR A 269 -44.34 -101.13 -51.04
CA THR A 269 -45.75 -101.35 -51.44
C THR A 269 -45.85 -101.94 -52.85
N VAL A 270 -44.98 -101.55 -53.79
CA VAL A 270 -44.89 -102.18 -55.12
C VAL A 270 -44.42 -103.64 -55.00
N GLN A 271 -43.42 -103.94 -54.19
CA GLN A 271 -42.98 -105.33 -53.92
C GLN A 271 -44.09 -106.16 -53.26
N LEU A 272 -44.84 -105.59 -52.31
CA LEU A 272 -46.00 -106.25 -51.70
C LEU A 272 -47.13 -106.48 -52.72
N GLN A 273 -47.40 -105.52 -53.61
CA GLN A 273 -48.37 -105.68 -54.70
C GLN A 273 -47.91 -106.74 -55.72
N GLN A 274 -46.62 -106.79 -56.05
CA GLN A 274 -46.04 -107.83 -56.90
C GLN A 274 -46.18 -109.21 -56.24
N ALA A 275 -45.76 -109.37 -54.98
CA ALA A 275 -45.94 -110.62 -54.24
C ALA A 275 -47.42 -111.02 -54.07
N GLN A 276 -48.34 -110.05 -53.91
CA GLN A 276 -49.78 -110.30 -53.91
C GLN A 276 -50.30 -110.77 -55.28
N THR A 277 -49.86 -110.16 -56.38
CA THR A 277 -50.26 -110.60 -57.73
C THR A 277 -49.65 -111.95 -58.08
N GLU A 278 -48.41 -112.25 -57.68
CA GLU A 278 -47.81 -113.58 -57.77
C GLU A 278 -48.59 -114.62 -56.96
N ALA A 279 -48.97 -114.31 -55.72
CA ALA A 279 -49.81 -115.18 -54.90
C ALA A 279 -51.21 -115.40 -55.51
N GLN A 280 -51.83 -114.36 -56.06
CA GLN A 280 -53.09 -114.47 -56.80
C GLN A 280 -52.94 -115.33 -58.06
N GLN A 281 -51.85 -115.20 -58.82
CA GLN A 281 -51.55 -116.04 -59.98
C GLN A 281 -51.32 -117.50 -59.57
N LEU A 282 -50.64 -117.76 -58.45
CA LEU A 282 -50.46 -119.12 -57.92
C LEU A 282 -51.79 -119.73 -57.45
N LEU A 283 -52.64 -118.96 -56.76
CA LEU A 283 -53.99 -119.39 -56.39
C LEU A 283 -54.86 -119.68 -57.62
N HIS A 284 -54.83 -118.81 -58.64
CA HIS A 284 -55.53 -119.06 -59.90
C HIS A 284 -54.98 -120.31 -60.61
N ARG A 285 -53.66 -120.53 -60.61
CA ARG A 285 -53.06 -121.76 -61.17
C ARG A 285 -53.54 -123.01 -60.43
N LEU A 286 -53.58 -122.97 -59.10
CA LEU A 286 -54.13 -124.05 -58.27
C LEU A 286 -55.61 -124.29 -58.60
N GLN A 287 -56.45 -123.25 -58.63
CA GLN A 287 -57.86 -123.36 -59.00
C GLN A 287 -58.05 -123.93 -60.42
N THR A 288 -57.23 -123.55 -61.39
CA THR A 288 -57.28 -124.15 -62.74
C THR A 288 -56.79 -125.59 -62.78
N ALA A 289 -55.83 -125.97 -61.93
CA ALA A 289 -55.37 -127.35 -61.81
C ALA A 289 -56.42 -128.23 -61.11
N GLU A 290 -57.07 -127.71 -60.06
CA GLU A 290 -58.22 -128.34 -59.39
C GLU A 290 -59.41 -128.48 -60.34
N ALA A 291 -59.74 -127.44 -61.12
CA ALA A 291 -60.79 -127.50 -62.13
C ALA A 291 -60.47 -128.50 -63.25
N ALA A 292 -59.22 -128.54 -63.73
CA ALA A 292 -58.76 -129.54 -64.69
C ALA A 292 -58.80 -130.97 -64.10
N HIS A 293 -58.47 -131.14 -62.82
CA HIS A 293 -58.56 -132.43 -62.14
C HIS A 293 -60.02 -132.86 -61.92
N ALA A 294 -60.91 -131.94 -61.56
CA ALA A 294 -62.34 -132.17 -61.46
C ALA A 294 -62.96 -132.52 -62.83
N GLN A 295 -62.53 -131.86 -63.92
CA GLN A 295 -62.92 -132.21 -65.29
C GLN A 295 -62.38 -133.59 -65.70
N ALA A 296 -61.14 -133.94 -65.32
CA ALA A 296 -60.60 -135.27 -65.56
C ALA A 296 -61.38 -136.37 -64.79
N LEU A 297 -61.78 -136.10 -63.54
CA LEU A 297 -62.64 -136.98 -62.74
C LEU A 297 -64.05 -137.08 -63.33
N ALA A 298 -64.63 -135.99 -63.82
CA ALA A 298 -65.93 -135.99 -64.49
C ALA A 298 -65.89 -136.79 -65.82
N LEU A 299 -64.80 -136.69 -66.59
CA LEU A 299 -64.59 -137.48 -67.80
C LEU A 299 -64.35 -138.98 -67.47
N GLN A 300 -63.73 -139.30 -66.34
CA GLN A 300 -63.65 -140.68 -65.84
C GLN A 300 -65.01 -141.21 -65.38
N ALA A 301 -65.79 -140.41 -64.66
CA ALA A 301 -67.16 -140.75 -64.26
C ALA A 301 -68.07 -141.01 -65.47
N HIS A 302 -68.08 -140.13 -66.47
CA HIS A 302 -68.87 -140.34 -67.69
C HIS A 302 -68.40 -141.55 -68.53
N ARG A 303 -67.10 -141.88 -68.52
CA ARG A 303 -66.62 -143.13 -69.13
C ARG A 303 -67.22 -144.35 -68.41
N HIS A 304 -67.13 -144.40 -67.09
CA HIS A 304 -67.73 -145.48 -66.30
C HIS A 304 -69.26 -145.55 -66.41
N GLU A 305 -69.96 -144.42 -66.49
CA GLU A 305 -71.40 -144.38 -66.78
C GLU A 305 -71.72 -144.95 -68.18
N SER A 306 -70.90 -144.63 -69.20
CA SER A 306 -71.08 -145.16 -70.55
C SER A 306 -70.78 -146.67 -70.66
N GLU A 307 -69.76 -147.15 -69.94
CA GLU A 307 -69.42 -148.58 -69.81
C GLU A 307 -70.58 -149.34 -69.13
N LEU A 308 -71.14 -148.79 -68.04
CA LEU A 308 -72.31 -149.35 -67.35
C LEU A 308 -73.60 -149.30 -68.19
N ALA A 309 -73.76 -148.30 -69.06
CA ALA A 309 -74.89 -148.19 -69.97
C ALA A 309 -74.81 -149.23 -71.10
N GLN A 310 -73.62 -149.52 -71.61
CA GLN A 310 -73.40 -150.58 -72.62
C GLN A 310 -73.69 -151.97 -72.03
N CYS A 311 -73.16 -152.29 -70.84
CA CYS A 311 -73.48 -153.56 -70.17
C CYS A 311 -74.98 -153.76 -69.90
N LYS A 312 -75.73 -152.68 -69.60
CA LYS A 312 -77.18 -152.76 -69.38
C LYS A 312 -77.99 -153.00 -70.66
N LEU A 313 -77.48 -152.60 -71.82
CA LEU A 313 -78.18 -152.75 -73.09
C LEU A 313 -78.01 -154.16 -73.68
N GLU A 314 -76.86 -154.79 -73.43
CA GLU A 314 -76.60 -156.19 -73.77
C GLU A 314 -77.36 -157.17 -72.87
N TRP A 315 -77.52 -156.85 -71.58
CA TRP A 315 -78.24 -157.69 -70.61
C TRP A 315 -79.77 -157.74 -70.82
N ALA A 316 -80.33 -156.83 -71.63
CA ALA A 316 -81.77 -156.75 -71.89
C ALA A 316 -82.25 -157.61 -73.07
N GLN A 317 -81.35 -158.19 -73.88
CA GLN A 317 -81.70 -158.91 -75.11
C GLN A 317 -81.67 -160.44 -74.98
N SER A 318 -81.03 -161.00 -73.96
CA SER A 318 -80.88 -162.44 -73.74
C SER A 318 -81.64 -162.90 -72.49
N ALA A 319 -82.93 -163.15 -72.67
CA ALA A 319 -83.84 -163.57 -71.61
C ALA A 319 -83.41 -164.86 -70.90
N GLY A 320 -83.74 -164.95 -69.60
CA GLY A 320 -83.78 -166.20 -68.85
C GLY A 320 -85.01 -166.26 -67.96
N ARG A 321 -86.02 -167.07 -68.35
CA ARG A 321 -86.96 -167.62 -67.36
C ARG A 321 -86.20 -168.63 -66.49
N GLY A 322 -86.08 -168.37 -65.20
CA GLY A 322 -85.80 -169.36 -64.16
C GLY A 322 -84.35 -169.87 -64.06
N GLY A 323 -84.03 -170.49 -62.92
CA GLY A 323 -82.71 -171.06 -62.61
C GLY A 323 -81.77 -170.05 -61.95
N ASP A 324 -81.89 -169.71 -60.65
CA ASP A 324 -81.68 -170.51 -59.43
C ASP A 324 -80.22 -170.67 -59.00
N ALA A 325 -80.04 -170.82 -57.67
CA ALA A 325 -78.81 -171.20 -56.94
C ALA A 325 -77.74 -170.07 -56.74
N VAL A 326 -76.91 -170.03 -55.67
CA VAL A 326 -76.85 -170.66 -54.32
C VAL A 326 -75.69 -169.97 -53.54
N ALA A 327 -75.68 -170.03 -52.19
CA ALA A 327 -74.53 -169.77 -51.27
C ALA A 327 -73.94 -168.32 -51.27
N ALA A 328 -73.47 -167.70 -50.18
CA ALA A 328 -72.81 -168.09 -48.92
C ALA A 328 -71.27 -168.01 -48.92
N ALA A 329 -70.76 -167.29 -47.90
CA ALA A 329 -69.45 -167.38 -47.24
C ALA A 329 -68.15 -166.81 -47.88
N ASP A 330 -67.29 -166.39 -46.93
CA ASP A 330 -65.82 -166.48 -46.88
C ASP A 330 -64.84 -165.50 -47.58
N THR A 331 -64.25 -164.66 -46.71
CA THR A 331 -62.81 -164.42 -46.46
C THR A 331 -61.80 -164.10 -47.58
N ALA A 332 -61.08 -163.00 -47.31
CA ALA A 332 -59.62 -162.84 -47.32
C ALA A 332 -58.83 -162.46 -48.60
N ALA A 333 -57.63 -161.91 -48.29
CA ALA A 333 -56.40 -161.83 -49.08
C ALA A 333 -56.16 -160.63 -50.03
N GLY A 334 -55.24 -159.75 -49.59
CA GLY A 334 -54.24 -159.10 -50.44
C GLY A 334 -54.67 -157.81 -51.19
N SER A 335 -53.73 -157.00 -51.70
CA SER A 335 -52.29 -156.96 -51.45
C SER A 335 -51.72 -155.62 -51.98
N SER A 336 -50.85 -154.98 -51.20
CA SER A 336 -49.61 -154.27 -51.62
C SER A 336 -49.66 -153.36 -52.90
N ARG A 337 -49.18 -152.11 -52.89
CA ARG A 337 -47.76 -151.78 -52.64
C ARG A 337 -47.51 -150.30 -52.29
N ARG A 338 -46.77 -150.11 -51.19
CA ARG A 338 -45.79 -149.02 -50.92
C ARG A 338 -44.68 -149.01 -52.01
N PRO A 339 -43.80 -147.99 -52.19
CA PRO A 339 -42.84 -147.59 -51.13
C PRO A 339 -42.35 -146.10 -51.16
N MET A 340 -41.85 -145.52 -50.05
CA MET A 340 -40.43 -145.14 -49.74
C MET A 340 -39.80 -143.99 -50.57
N ARG A 341 -38.72 -143.25 -50.18
CA ARG A 341 -37.80 -143.07 -49.01
C ARG A 341 -37.08 -141.70 -49.24
N SER A 342 -36.30 -141.04 -48.37
CA SER A 342 -36.25 -140.82 -46.90
C SER A 342 -35.05 -139.90 -46.56
N THR A 343 -34.82 -139.62 -45.25
CA THR A 343 -33.49 -139.34 -44.60
C THR A 343 -32.64 -138.13 -45.08
N GLN A 344 -32.42 -137.07 -44.29
CA GLN A 344 -31.50 -136.94 -43.10
C GLN A 344 -29.99 -136.78 -43.45
N PRO A 345 -29.07 -136.32 -42.54
CA PRO A 345 -29.15 -135.29 -41.47
C PRO A 345 -27.82 -134.49 -41.23
N ALA A 346 -27.76 -133.71 -40.11
CA ALA A 346 -26.55 -133.30 -39.33
C ALA A 346 -25.59 -132.22 -39.92
N ALA A 347 -24.85 -131.39 -39.15
CA ALA A 347 -24.72 -131.17 -37.69
C ALA A 347 -24.23 -129.72 -37.30
N ARG A 348 -24.20 -129.44 -35.98
CA ARG A 348 -23.77 -128.24 -35.21
C ARG A 348 -22.21 -128.04 -35.14
N PRO A 349 -21.56 -127.13 -34.32
CA PRO A 349 -22.03 -126.14 -33.30
C PRO A 349 -21.29 -124.75 -33.14
N LEU A 350 -21.86 -123.85 -32.28
CA LEU A 350 -21.20 -122.82 -31.38
C LEU A 350 -20.44 -121.62 -32.02
N ARG A 351 -20.28 -120.42 -31.39
CA ARG A 351 -20.20 -120.03 -29.95
C ARG A 351 -20.48 -118.51 -29.71
N LYS A 352 -21.28 -118.15 -28.66
CA LYS A 352 -21.19 -117.02 -27.65
C LYS A 352 -20.72 -115.58 -28.05
N LEU A 353 -21.10 -114.44 -27.41
CA LEU A 353 -22.07 -114.00 -26.36
C LEU A 353 -22.08 -112.41 -26.34
N PRO A 354 -22.91 -111.70 -25.52
CA PRO A 354 -23.21 -110.26 -25.66
C PRO A 354 -22.50 -109.34 -24.63
N GLY A 355 -22.80 -108.04 -24.65
CA GLY A 355 -22.45 -107.08 -23.58
C GLY A 355 -23.40 -105.87 -23.50
N SER A 356 -23.73 -105.41 -22.29
CA SER A 356 -24.48 -104.17 -22.05
C SER A 356 -24.11 -103.52 -20.70
N ARG A 357 -24.18 -102.17 -20.66
CA ARG A 357 -24.08 -101.24 -19.49
C ARG A 357 -22.72 -100.98 -18.83
N LEU A 358 -22.37 -99.69 -18.72
CA LEU A 358 -22.19 -98.87 -17.48
C LEU A 358 -21.63 -97.48 -17.92
N ARG A 359 -22.33 -96.35 -17.71
CA ARG A 359 -22.30 -95.43 -16.56
C ARG A 359 -20.88 -95.05 -16.07
N GLY A 360 -20.48 -93.80 -16.33
CA GLY A 360 -19.32 -93.11 -15.75
C GLY A 360 -19.47 -91.58 -15.91
N LYS A 361 -19.02 -90.80 -14.92
CA LYS A 361 -19.17 -89.33 -14.88
C LYS A 361 -18.01 -88.61 -15.59
N ASN A 362 -18.30 -87.46 -16.17
CA ASN A 362 -17.64 -86.18 -15.88
C ASN A 362 -18.65 -85.04 -16.07
#